data_AF-A0A2P4TCP9-F1
#
_entry.id   AF-A0A2P4TCP9-F1
#
_cell.length_a   1.000
_cell.length_b   1.000
_cell.length_c   1.000
_cell.angle_alpha   90.00
_cell.angle_beta   90.00
_cell.angle_gamma   90.00
#
_symmetry.space_group_name_H-M   'P 1'
#
loop_
_entity.id
_entity.type
_entity.pdbx_description
1 polymer ?
#
loop_
_entity_poly.entity_id
_entity_poly.type
_entity_poly.pdbx_seq_one_letter_code
_entity_poly.pdbx_strand_id
1 'polypeptide(L)'
;MCSRTCGTGVRFRQRKCDNPPPGPGGKNCRGASVEHTVCENLPCPKGVPSFRDQQCQAHDRYTNKKKSLLTAVVVDDKPCELFCSPLGKDSPVLVTDRVLDGTPCGPYETDLCVHGKCQVE
;
A
#
# COMPACT_ATOMS: atom_id res chain seq x y z
N MET A 1 8.16 -6.14 10.87
CA MET A 1 6.81 -6.73 10.76
C MET A 1 6.30 -6.52 9.35
N CYS A 2 5.62 -7.49 8.74
CA CYS A 2 5.02 -7.34 7.42
C CYS A 2 3.76 -6.49 7.51
N SER A 3 3.45 -5.69 6.48
CA SER A 3 2.24 -4.85 6.44
C SER A 3 0.95 -5.66 6.34
N ARG A 4 1.05 -6.92 5.89
CA ARG A 4 -0.05 -7.87 5.75
C ARG A 4 0.21 -9.13 6.57
N THR A 5 -0.86 -9.81 6.96
CA THR A 5 -0.85 -11.10 7.65
C THR A 5 -1.04 -12.30 6.70
N CYS A 6 -1.49 -12.05 5.46
CA CYS A 6 -1.61 -13.04 4.40
C CYS A 6 -1.25 -12.41 3.03
N GLY A 7 -0.79 -13.24 2.09
CA GLY A 7 -0.31 -12.82 0.76
C GLY A 7 0.94 -11.94 0.81
N THR A 8 1.20 -11.26 -0.30
CA THR A 8 2.39 -10.40 -0.50
C THR A 8 2.19 -9.03 0.15
N GLY A 9 3.07 -8.65 1.06
CA GLY A 9 3.08 -7.33 1.70
C GLY A 9 4.48 -6.71 1.71
N VAL A 10 4.64 -5.62 2.46
CA VAL A 10 5.92 -4.93 2.61
C VAL A 10 6.33 -4.87 4.08
N ARG A 11 7.61 -5.11 4.37
CA ARG A 11 8.20 -4.86 5.69
C ARG A 11 9.13 -3.67 5.62
N PHE A 12 9.09 -2.85 6.66
CA PHE A 12 9.97 -1.70 6.80
C PHE A 12 11.10 -2.01 7.78
N ARG A 13 12.32 -1.63 7.40
CA ARG A 13 13.49 -1.62 8.26
C ARG A 13 14.02 -0.20 8.34
N GLN A 14 14.06 0.36 9.54
CA GLN A 14 14.72 1.64 9.75
C GLN A 14 16.22 1.41 9.94
N ARG A 15 17.05 2.02 9.09
CA ARG A 15 18.50 2.11 9.35
C ARG A 15 18.74 3.31 10.26
N LYS A 16 19.39 3.06 11.40
CA LYS A 16 19.93 4.11 12.25
C LYS A 16 21.36 4.41 11.81
N CYS A 17 21.69 5.69 11.80
CA CYS A 17 23.02 6.19 11.48
C CYS A 17 23.84 6.32 12.75
N ASP A 18 24.10 5.18 13.38
CA ASP A 18 24.76 5.08 14.69
C ASP A 18 26.12 4.38 14.63
N ASN A 19 26.59 3.99 13.43
CA ASN A 19 27.86 3.29 13.26
C ASN A 19 28.69 3.83 12.07
N PRO A 20 29.44 4.95 12.23
CA PRO A 20 29.58 5.80 13.41
C PRO A 20 28.51 6.90 13.50
N PRO A 21 28.22 7.43 14.71
CA PRO A 21 27.26 8.51 14.89
C PRO A 21 27.75 9.83 14.23
N PRO A 22 26.83 10.69 13.73
CA PRO A 22 27.19 11.99 13.17
C PRO A 22 27.80 12.88 14.27
N GLY A 23 29.05 13.27 14.07
CA GLY A 23 29.83 14.17 14.92
C GLY A 23 30.75 15.06 14.07
N PRO A 24 31.64 15.89 14.66
CA PRO A 24 32.55 16.73 13.90
C PRO A 24 33.54 15.84 13.11
N GLY A 25 33.20 15.55 11.85
CA GLY A 25 33.93 14.62 10.95
C GLY A 25 33.14 13.39 10.49
N GLY A 26 31.97 13.10 11.07
CA GLY A 26 31.09 12.00 10.63
C GLY A 26 30.19 12.41 9.46
N LYS A 27 30.30 11.71 8.32
CA LYS A 27 29.44 11.98 7.15
C LYS A 27 28.00 11.56 7.45
N ASN A 28 27.02 12.40 7.09
CA ASN A 28 25.61 12.01 7.06
C ASN A 28 25.46 10.72 6.21
N CYS A 29 24.71 9.73 6.70
CA CYS A 29 24.47 8.52 5.91
C CYS A 29 23.86 8.86 4.56
N ARG A 30 24.40 8.25 3.50
CA ARG A 30 23.78 8.29 2.18
C ARG A 30 22.64 7.26 2.11
N GLY A 31 21.43 7.74 1.85
CA GLY A 31 20.24 6.93 1.53
C GLY A 31 19.07 7.11 2.52
N ALA A 32 17.86 6.74 2.09
CA ALA A 32 16.63 6.84 2.87
C ALA A 32 16.71 6.05 4.19
N SER A 33 16.51 6.69 5.35
CA SER A 33 16.56 6.05 6.67
C SER A 33 15.59 4.87 6.86
N VAL A 34 14.67 4.66 5.91
CA VAL A 34 13.74 3.53 5.87
C VAL A 34 14.01 2.73 4.59
N GLU A 35 14.36 1.47 4.77
CA GLU A 35 14.43 0.44 3.74
C GLU A 35 13.11 -0.35 3.75
N HIS A 36 12.65 -0.77 2.57
CA HIS A 36 11.49 -1.62 2.42
C HIS A 36 11.92 -2.93 1.76
N THR A 37 11.25 -4.02 2.10
CA THR A 37 11.45 -5.33 1.45
C THR A 37 10.10 -5.99 1.31
N VAL A 38 9.85 -6.66 0.19
CA VAL A 38 8.67 -7.52 0.05
C VAL A 38 8.74 -8.65 1.09
N CYS A 39 7.57 -8.99 1.64
CA CYS A 39 7.39 -10.13 2.52
C CYS A 39 6.22 -10.96 2.02
N GLU A 40 6.45 -12.26 1.86
CA GLU A 40 5.45 -13.23 1.48
C GLU A 40 4.91 -13.91 2.73
N ASN A 41 3.60 -13.83 2.94
CA ASN A 41 2.90 -14.61 3.96
C ASN A 41 2.15 -15.77 3.32
N LEU A 42 1.52 -16.60 4.15
CA LEU A 42 0.59 -17.62 3.68
C LEU A 42 -0.48 -16.98 2.76
N PRO A 43 -0.89 -17.67 1.68
CA PRO A 43 -1.94 -17.18 0.81
C PRO A 43 -3.21 -16.79 1.58
N CYS A 44 -3.84 -15.70 1.19
CA CYS A 44 -5.10 -15.29 1.81
C CYS A 44 -6.21 -16.32 1.52
N PRO A 45 -7.14 -16.56 2.47
CA PRO A 45 -8.27 -17.45 2.25
C PRO A 45 -9.08 -17.05 1.01
N LYS A 46 -9.57 -18.03 0.26
CA LYS A 46 -10.40 -17.76 -0.92
C LYS A 46 -11.67 -17.01 -0.51
N GLY A 47 -12.04 -16.00 -1.30
CA GLY A 47 -13.24 -15.19 -1.06
C GLY A 47 -13.03 -14.00 -0.11
N VAL A 48 -11.80 -13.75 0.37
CA VAL A 48 -11.50 -12.48 1.05
C VAL A 48 -11.21 -11.38 0.03
N PRO A 49 -11.65 -10.14 0.29
CA PRO A 49 -11.33 -9.00 -0.56
C PRO A 49 -9.83 -8.73 -0.57
N SER A 50 -9.33 -8.19 -1.68
CA SER A 50 -7.92 -7.77 -1.78
C SER A 50 -7.60 -6.71 -0.73
N PHE A 51 -6.32 -6.52 -0.41
CA PHE A 51 -5.91 -5.50 0.55
C PHE A 51 -6.30 -4.07 0.10
N ARG A 52 -6.42 -3.85 -1.21
CA ARG A 52 -6.91 -2.58 -1.78
C ARG A 52 -8.43 -2.45 -1.65
N ASP A 53 -9.18 -3.52 -1.91
CA ASP A 53 -10.64 -3.55 -1.72
C ASP A 53 -11.05 -3.38 -0.26
N GLN A 54 -10.28 -3.94 0.67
CA GLN A 54 -10.48 -3.76 2.11
C GLN A 54 -10.41 -2.28 2.50
N GLN A 55 -9.52 -1.51 1.87
CA GLN A 55 -9.45 -0.06 2.09
C GLN A 55 -10.71 0.62 1.56
N CYS A 56 -11.21 0.29 0.37
CA CYS A 56 -12.48 0.81 -0.14
C CYS A 56 -13.66 0.49 0.81
N GLN A 57 -13.73 -0.73 1.33
CA GLN A 57 -14.79 -1.16 2.25
C GLN A 57 -14.70 -0.46 3.62
N ALA A 58 -13.49 -0.16 4.10
CA ALA A 58 -13.30 0.59 5.33
C ALA A 58 -13.76 2.05 5.21
N HIS A 59 -13.64 2.62 4.00
CA HIS A 59 -14.04 3.99 3.70
C HIS A 59 -15.52 4.14 3.28
N ASP A 60 -16.27 3.05 3.06
CA ASP A 60 -17.71 3.03 2.74
C ASP A 60 -18.61 3.62 3.86
N ARG A 61 -18.06 3.93 5.04
CA ARG A 61 -18.80 4.51 6.17
C ARG A 61 -19.27 5.96 5.96
N TYR A 62 -18.84 6.66 4.90
CA TYR A 62 -19.16 8.08 4.72
C TYR A 62 -20.47 8.35 3.94
N THR A 63 -21.01 7.35 3.22
CA THR A 63 -22.31 7.46 2.54
C THR A 63 -23.37 6.69 3.30
N ASN A 64 -24.26 7.40 3.98
CA ASN A 64 -25.40 6.89 4.76
C ASN A 64 -26.51 6.20 3.92
N LYS A 65 -26.18 5.58 2.77
CA LYS A 65 -27.14 4.98 1.84
C LYS A 65 -26.60 3.66 1.29
N LYS A 66 -27.11 2.54 1.85
CA LYS A 66 -26.96 1.14 1.41
C LYS A 66 -25.50 0.68 1.25
N LYS A 67 -25.07 -0.30 2.08
CA LYS A 67 -23.81 -1.06 1.93
C LYS A 67 -23.61 -1.53 0.49
N SER A 68 -23.02 -0.70 -0.36
CA SER A 68 -22.68 -1.05 -1.72
C SER A 68 -21.27 -1.59 -1.64
N LEU A 69 -21.04 -2.81 -2.12
CA LEU A 69 -19.71 -3.40 -2.11
C LEU A 69 -18.81 -2.55 -3.02
N LEU A 70 -18.00 -1.69 -2.41
CA LEU A 70 -17.00 -0.90 -3.11
C LEU A 70 -15.80 -1.80 -3.44
N THR A 71 -15.40 -1.74 -4.69
CA THR A 71 -14.19 -2.38 -5.22
C THR A 71 -13.18 -1.32 -5.61
N ALA A 72 -11.91 -1.65 -5.44
CA ALA A 72 -10.82 -0.79 -5.84
C ALA A 72 -10.63 -0.81 -7.36
N VAL A 73 -10.35 0.36 -7.91
CA VAL A 73 -9.93 0.54 -9.29
C VAL A 73 -8.50 1.06 -9.26
N VAL A 74 -7.60 0.43 -10.02
CA VAL A 74 -6.24 0.93 -10.21
C VAL A 74 -6.25 1.84 -11.43
N VAL A 75 -5.79 3.08 -11.25
CA VAL A 75 -5.63 4.05 -12.33
C VAL A 75 -4.15 4.14 -12.67
N ASP A 76 -3.79 3.90 -13.94
CA ASP A 76 -2.39 3.80 -14.38
C ASP A 76 -1.56 5.05 -14.10
N ASP A 77 -2.16 6.24 -14.23
CA ASP A 77 -1.47 7.51 -13.95
C ASP A 77 -1.11 7.68 -12.46
N LYS A 78 -1.90 7.06 -11.58
CA LYS A 78 -1.82 7.26 -10.13
C LYS A 78 -2.14 5.97 -9.35
N PRO A 79 -1.29 4.95 -9.49
CA PRO A 79 -1.58 3.60 -8.99
C PRO A 79 -1.56 3.49 -7.47
N CYS A 80 -1.09 4.52 -6.74
CA CYS A 80 -1.09 4.56 -5.27
C CYS A 80 -2.13 5.49 -4.66
N GLU A 81 -3.00 6.10 -5.46
CA GLU A 81 -4.24 6.74 -4.97
C GLU A 81 -5.34 5.68 -4.84
N LEU A 82 -6.22 5.82 -3.84
CA LEU A 82 -7.34 4.90 -3.65
C LEU A 82 -8.55 5.41 -4.42
N PHE A 83 -8.79 4.80 -5.58
CA PHE A 83 -10.02 4.95 -6.32
C PHE A 83 -10.95 3.78 -6.03
N CYS A 84 -12.21 4.08 -5.69
CA CYS A 84 -13.22 3.07 -5.38
C CYS A 84 -14.46 3.27 -6.24
N SER A 85 -15.05 2.19 -6.74
CA SER A 85 -16.35 2.22 -7.42
C SER A 85 -17.27 1.15 -6.84
N PRO A 86 -18.60 1.37 -6.84
CA PRO A 86 -19.55 0.28 -6.66
C PRO A 86 -19.29 -0.82 -7.69
N LEU A 87 -19.38 -2.08 -7.27
CA LEU A 87 -19.21 -3.22 -8.17
C LEU A 87 -20.06 -3.07 -9.44
N GLY A 88 -19.42 -3.06 -10.61
CA GLY A 88 -20.07 -2.93 -11.91
C GLY A 88 -20.42 -1.50 -12.34
N LYS A 89 -19.79 -0.47 -11.76
CA LYS A 89 -19.87 0.92 -12.26
C LYS A 89 -18.52 1.44 -12.73
N ASP A 90 -18.54 2.16 -13.86
CA ASP A 90 -17.35 2.72 -14.52
C ASP A 90 -16.90 4.09 -13.97
N SER A 91 -17.50 4.57 -12.88
CA SER A 91 -17.16 5.87 -12.29
C SER A 91 -16.47 5.69 -10.94
N PRO A 92 -15.14 5.44 -10.92
CA PRO A 92 -14.36 5.42 -9.70
C PRO A 92 -14.32 6.82 -9.07
N VAL A 93 -14.44 6.88 -7.75
CA VAL A 93 -14.24 8.11 -6.97
C VAL A 93 -12.94 8.01 -6.19
N LEU A 94 -12.21 9.13 -6.12
CA LEU A 94 -11.04 9.23 -5.26
C LEU A 94 -11.51 9.24 -3.80
N VAL A 95 -11.03 8.26 -3.02
CA VAL A 95 -11.36 8.09 -1.60
C VAL A 95 -10.23 8.59 -0.71
N THR A 96 -8.98 8.30 -1.08
CA THR A 96 -7.78 8.83 -0.42
C THR A 96 -6.65 9.03 -1.42
N ASP A 97 -5.82 10.05 -1.20
CA ASP A 97 -4.64 10.39 -1.99
C ASP A 97 -3.50 9.36 -1.85
N ARG A 98 -3.58 8.52 -0.82
CA ARG A 98 -2.58 7.48 -0.58
C ARG A 98 -3.19 6.22 0.01
N VAL A 99 -2.96 5.10 -0.66
CA VAL A 99 -3.20 3.75 -0.13
C VAL A 99 -2.17 3.39 0.94
N LEU A 100 -2.52 2.43 1.80
CA LEU A 100 -1.59 1.88 2.79
C LEU A 100 -0.37 1.26 2.11
N ASP A 101 0.80 1.38 2.75
CA ASP A 101 2.00 0.81 2.15
C ASP A 101 1.94 -0.73 2.11
N GLY A 102 2.45 -1.32 1.02
CA GLY A 102 2.29 -2.73 0.70
C GLY A 102 0.97 -3.06 0.00
N THR A 103 0.22 -2.03 -0.43
CA THR A 103 -0.91 -2.22 -1.36
C THR A 103 -0.39 -2.47 -2.76
N PRO A 104 -0.85 -3.53 -3.44
CA PRO A 104 -0.50 -3.75 -4.84
C PRO A 104 -0.89 -2.57 -5.74
N CYS A 105 0.04 -2.16 -6.60
CA CYS A 105 -0.09 -1.01 -7.49
C CYS A 105 0.09 -1.36 -8.97
N GLY A 106 0.55 -2.57 -9.27
CA GLY A 106 0.65 -3.10 -10.62
C GLY A 106 -0.35 -4.23 -10.89
N PRO A 107 -0.31 -4.81 -12.11
CA PRO A 107 -1.06 -6.01 -12.45
C PRO A 107 -0.56 -7.25 -11.69
N TYR A 108 0.64 -7.19 -11.13
CA TYR A 108 1.26 -8.24 -10.34
C TYR A 108 1.26 -7.88 -8.85
N GLU A 109 1.22 -8.89 -7.96
CA GLU A 109 1.25 -8.66 -6.51
C GLU A 109 2.63 -8.24 -5.98
N THR A 110 3.65 -8.15 -6.85
CA THR A 110 5.02 -7.75 -6.51
C THR A 110 5.21 -6.24 -6.50
N ASP A 111 4.45 -5.51 -7.32
CA ASP A 111 4.54 -4.06 -7.39
C ASP A 111 3.73 -3.45 -6.24
N LEU A 112 4.40 -2.79 -5.30
CA LEU A 112 3.78 -2.32 -4.05
C LEU A 112 3.90 -0.81 -3.88
N CYS A 113 2.83 -0.19 -3.36
CA CYS A 113 2.88 1.19 -2.92
C CYS A 113 3.74 1.35 -1.67
N VAL A 114 4.71 2.25 -1.72
CA VAL A 114 5.54 2.65 -0.59
C VAL A 114 5.73 4.17 -0.63
N HIS A 115 5.36 4.85 0.44
CA HIS A 115 5.46 6.32 0.50
C HIS A 115 4.68 7.03 -0.62
N GLY A 116 3.56 6.45 -1.04
CA GLY A 116 2.70 6.99 -2.10
C GLY A 116 3.23 6.80 -3.52
N LYS A 117 4.31 6.03 -3.69
CA LYS A 117 4.88 5.69 -5.00
C LYS A 117 4.82 4.19 -5.24
N CYS A 118 4.53 3.80 -6.47
CA CYS A 118 4.57 2.40 -6.87
C CYS A 118 6.04 2.00 -7.02
N GLN A 119 6.48 1.05 -6.19
CA GLN A 119 7.81 0.46 -6.29
C GLN A 119 7.68 -0.82 -7.10
N VAL A 120 8.41 -0.86 -8.20
CA VAL A 120 8.51 -2.02 -9.09
C VAL A 120 9.78 -2.76 -8.69
N GLU A 121 9.66 -4.06 -8.41
CA GLU A 121 10.78 -4.94 -8.06
C GLU A 121 11.04 -5.95 -9.18
#